data_AF-A0A5T1NW48-F1
#
_entry.id   AF-A0A5T1NW48-F1
#
_cell.length_a   1.000
_cell.length_b   1.000
_cell.length_c   1.000
_cell.angle_alpha   90.00
_cell.angle_beta   90.00
_cell.angle_gamma   90.00
#
_symmetry.space_group_name_H-M   'P 1'
#
loop_
_entity.id
_entity.type
_entity.pdbx_description
1 polymer ?
#
loop_
_entity_poly.entity_id
_entity_poly.type
_entity_poly.pdbx_seq_one_letter_code
_entity_poly.pdbx_strand_id
1 'polypeptide(L)'
;TKIAGFLEYFNNQCSYTSFKPYFICIFDNDEEGRKQYNKISKDNLYPNIKLDAKKLKRYGESIQENNRDIWEIEDFMPIKIIVDAVNIILKYKQYNTITNSQISDRKKLAFKNMSILDYLEKCIADRNEEKERFILNTESRKKEICQNAFRAREKYTKNDLEDYHVDFMNELIDSFNKVDLIKKDN
;
A
#
# COMPACT_ATOMS: atom_id res chain seq x y z
N THR A 1 -6.83 -18.51 -2.15
CA THR A 1 -7.38 -18.77 -0.79
C THR A 1 -7.70 -17.45 -0.14
N LYS A 2 -8.95 -17.20 0.27
CA LYS A 2 -9.39 -15.88 0.77
C LYS A 2 -8.88 -15.66 2.20
N ILE A 3 -8.46 -14.44 2.53
CA ILE A 3 -7.92 -14.06 3.85
C ILE A 3 -8.82 -14.51 5.01
N ALA A 4 -10.14 -14.49 4.82
CA ALA A 4 -11.11 -14.96 5.80
C ALA A 4 -10.90 -16.42 6.22
N GLY A 5 -10.54 -17.31 5.29
CA GLY A 5 -10.28 -18.73 5.61
C GLY A 5 -8.97 -18.94 6.37
N PHE A 6 -7.97 -18.08 6.12
CA PHE A 6 -6.73 -18.08 6.89
C PHE A 6 -7.01 -17.62 8.33
N LEU A 7 -7.76 -16.53 8.51
CA LEU A 7 -8.17 -16.05 9.83
C LEU A 7 -9.01 -17.09 10.59
N GLU A 8 -9.94 -17.76 9.91
CA GLU A 8 -10.75 -18.84 10.50
C GLU A 8 -9.90 -20.02 10.95
N TYR A 9 -8.91 -20.41 10.16
CA TYR A 9 -7.95 -21.44 10.55
C TYR A 9 -7.24 -21.07 11.86
N PHE A 10 -6.64 -19.87 11.96
CA PHE A 10 -5.98 -19.44 13.21
C PHE A 10 -6.94 -19.29 14.38
N ASN A 11 -8.15 -18.78 14.14
CA ASN A 11 -9.19 -18.70 15.17
C ASN A 11 -9.56 -20.07 15.75
N ASN A 12 -9.57 -21.12 14.92
CA ASN A 12 -9.83 -22.47 15.39
C ASN A 12 -8.63 -23.06 16.12
N GLN A 13 -7.41 -22.87 15.62
CA GLN A 13 -6.19 -23.37 16.27
C GLN A 13 -5.95 -22.74 17.64
N CYS A 14 -6.25 -21.45 17.79
CA CYS A 14 -6.07 -20.73 19.06
C CYS A 14 -7.21 -20.93 20.07
N SER A 15 -8.22 -21.74 19.76
CA SER A 15 -9.38 -21.95 20.64
C SER A 15 -9.03 -22.63 21.98
N TYR A 16 -7.95 -23.42 22.01
CA TYR A 16 -7.47 -24.13 23.20
C TYR A 16 -6.27 -23.45 23.86
N THR A 17 -5.89 -22.26 23.41
CA THR A 17 -4.71 -21.55 23.90
C THR A 17 -5.10 -20.23 24.54
N SER A 18 -4.38 -19.80 25.59
CA SER A 18 -4.53 -18.45 26.15
C SER A 18 -3.94 -17.37 25.24
N PHE A 19 -3.04 -17.75 24.32
CA PHE A 19 -2.44 -16.84 23.36
C PHE A 19 -3.42 -16.47 22.24
N LYS A 20 -3.63 -15.17 22.04
CA LYS A 20 -4.46 -14.63 20.95
C LYS A 20 -3.58 -13.87 19.96
N PRO A 21 -3.26 -14.44 18.78
CA PRO A 21 -2.45 -13.76 17.78
C PRO A 21 -3.15 -12.49 17.28
N TYR A 22 -2.36 -11.48 16.93
CA TYR A 22 -2.83 -10.21 16.40
C TYR A 22 -2.55 -10.13 14.90
N PHE A 23 -3.59 -9.93 14.10
CA PHE A 23 -3.52 -9.77 12.65
C PHE A 23 -3.87 -8.35 12.25
N ILE A 24 -3.01 -7.73 11.44
CA ILE A 24 -3.31 -6.49 10.73
C ILE A 24 -3.57 -6.87 9.28
N CYS A 25 -4.76 -6.57 8.77
CA CYS A 25 -5.13 -6.80 7.38
C CYS A 25 -5.30 -5.46 6.67
N ILE A 26 -4.47 -5.22 5.67
CA ILE A 26 -4.49 -4.04 4.82
C ILE A 26 -4.99 -4.48 3.44
N PHE A 27 -5.92 -3.71 2.86
CA PHE A 27 -6.55 -4.03 1.58
C PHE A 27 -6.36 -2.91 0.59
N ASP A 28 -6.23 -3.28 -0.69
CA ASP A 28 -6.41 -2.36 -1.81
C ASP A 28 -7.83 -1.77 -1.77
N ASN A 29 -7.99 -0.57 -2.30
CA ASN A 29 -9.31 0.04 -2.48
C ASN A 29 -9.87 -0.28 -3.87
N ASP A 30 -10.02 -1.57 -4.16
CA ASP A 30 -10.73 -2.08 -5.33
C ASP A 30 -11.97 -2.88 -4.92
N GLU A 31 -12.67 -3.48 -5.89
CA GLU A 31 -13.90 -4.23 -5.60
C GLU A 31 -13.64 -5.44 -4.67
N GLU A 32 -12.59 -6.21 -4.93
CA GLU A 32 -12.30 -7.42 -4.16
C GLU A 32 -11.75 -7.08 -2.76
N GLY A 33 -10.88 -6.09 -2.65
CA GLY A 33 -10.35 -5.55 -1.40
C GLY A 33 -11.47 -5.02 -0.49
N ARG A 34 -12.39 -4.21 -1.03
CA ARG A 34 -13.59 -3.76 -0.28
C ARG A 34 -14.46 -4.93 0.17
N LYS A 35 -14.65 -5.94 -0.69
CA LYS A 35 -15.44 -7.13 -0.36
C LYS A 35 -14.79 -7.97 0.74
N GLN A 36 -13.47 -8.17 0.70
CA GLN A 36 -12.74 -8.88 1.75
C GLN A 36 -12.77 -8.10 3.07
N TYR A 37 -12.51 -6.79 3.03
CA TYR A 37 -12.61 -5.91 4.20
C TYR A 37 -13.98 -6.03 4.88
N ASN A 38 -15.08 -5.86 4.13
CA ASN A 38 -16.44 -5.93 4.67
C ASN A 38 -16.79 -7.34 5.22
N LYS A 39 -16.15 -8.39 4.71
CA LYS A 39 -16.36 -9.75 5.19
C LYS A 39 -15.75 -9.95 6.58
N ILE A 40 -14.58 -9.39 6.84
CA ILE A 40 -13.79 -9.67 8.06
C ILE A 40 -13.89 -8.59 9.14
N SER A 41 -14.35 -7.38 8.79
CA SER A 41 -14.50 -6.23 9.72
C SER A 41 -15.72 -6.31 10.63
N LYS A 42 -16.44 -7.44 10.63
CA LYS A 42 -17.59 -7.64 11.51
C LYS A 42 -17.12 -7.90 12.94
N ASP A 43 -17.72 -7.21 13.90
CA ASP A 43 -17.40 -7.38 15.32
C ASP A 43 -17.55 -8.84 15.77
N ASN A 44 -16.61 -9.28 16.62
CA ASN A 44 -16.58 -10.60 17.24
C ASN A 44 -16.61 -11.80 16.27
N LEU A 45 -16.28 -11.60 14.99
CA LEU A 45 -16.25 -12.69 14.01
C LEU A 45 -15.21 -13.77 14.36
N TYR A 46 -14.12 -13.37 15.01
CA TYR A 46 -13.02 -14.26 15.39
C TYR A 46 -12.67 -14.09 16.88
N PRO A 47 -13.33 -14.82 17.80
CA PRO A 47 -13.18 -14.61 19.25
C PRO A 47 -11.80 -15.02 19.83
N ASN A 48 -11.05 -15.86 19.11
CA ASN A 48 -9.79 -16.43 19.58
C ASN A 48 -8.54 -15.75 19.00
N ILE A 49 -8.73 -14.75 18.13
CA ILE A 49 -7.64 -13.91 17.61
C ILE A 49 -8.01 -12.44 17.79
N LYS A 50 -7.05 -11.57 17.60
CA LYS A 50 -7.28 -10.13 17.48
C LYS A 50 -7.09 -9.74 16.02
N LEU A 51 -8.02 -8.97 15.48
CA LEU A 51 -8.02 -8.55 14.09
C LEU A 51 -8.20 -7.04 14.00
N ASP A 52 -7.33 -6.39 13.23
CA ASP A 52 -7.44 -4.99 12.86
C ASP A 52 -7.42 -4.90 11.32
N ALA A 53 -8.58 -4.61 10.74
CA ALA A 53 -8.73 -4.41 9.30
C ALA A 53 -8.63 -2.92 9.00
N LYS A 54 -7.62 -2.53 8.23
CA LYS A 54 -7.32 -1.12 7.90
C LYS A 54 -7.51 -0.84 6.41
N LYS A 55 -7.91 0.38 6.11
CA LYS A 55 -7.90 0.96 4.76
C LYS A 55 -6.79 2.00 4.68
N LEU A 56 -6.10 2.07 3.55
CA LEU A 56 -5.11 3.11 3.27
C LEU A 56 -5.74 4.25 2.48
N LYS A 57 -5.36 5.47 2.83
CA LYS A 57 -5.63 6.65 2.01
C LYS A 57 -4.70 6.66 0.81
N ARG A 58 -5.17 7.23 -0.29
CA ARG A 58 -4.30 7.55 -1.42
C ARG A 58 -3.49 8.82 -1.14
N TYR A 59 -2.25 8.84 -1.63
CA TYR A 59 -1.36 9.98 -1.50
C TYR A 59 -1.97 11.28 -2.07
N GLY A 60 -1.98 12.34 -1.26
CA GLY A 60 -2.41 13.68 -1.66
C GLY A 60 -3.92 13.89 -1.76
N GLU A 61 -4.76 12.98 -1.26
CA GLU A 61 -6.22 13.16 -1.23
C GLU A 61 -6.74 13.68 0.12
N SER A 62 -7.55 14.73 0.07
CA SER A 62 -8.30 15.28 1.20
C SER A 62 -9.70 14.65 1.28
N ILE A 63 -9.74 13.36 1.63
CA ILE A 63 -10.90 12.58 2.11
C ILE A 63 -12.28 13.02 1.56
N GLN A 64 -12.64 12.49 0.40
CA GLN A 64 -14.02 12.06 0.07
C GLN A 64 -13.90 10.83 -0.82
N GLU A 65 -13.63 9.69 -0.19
CA GLU A 65 -13.58 8.39 -0.86
C GLU A 65 -14.97 8.08 -1.42
N ASN A 66 -15.07 7.89 -2.73
CA ASN A 66 -16.25 7.30 -3.34
C ASN A 66 -15.99 5.81 -3.57
N ASN A 67 -17.02 4.97 -3.50
CA ASN A 67 -16.93 3.53 -3.76
C ASN A 67 -16.44 3.18 -5.18
N ARG A 68 -16.31 4.18 -6.06
CA ARG A 68 -15.80 4.05 -7.43
C ARG A 68 -14.31 4.37 -7.57
N ASP A 69 -13.72 5.01 -6.56
CA ASP A 69 -12.31 5.33 -6.62
C ASP A 69 -11.51 4.03 -6.47
N ILE A 70 -10.45 3.91 -7.26
CA ILE A 70 -9.58 2.73 -7.31
C ILE A 70 -8.15 3.18 -7.01
N TRP A 71 -7.56 2.57 -5.99
CA TRP A 71 -6.14 2.71 -5.70
C TRP A 71 -5.63 1.46 -4.98
N GLU A 72 -4.35 1.18 -5.17
CA GLU A 72 -3.67 0.03 -4.57
C GLU A 72 -2.85 0.47 -3.34
N ILE A 73 -2.32 -0.48 -2.58
CA ILE A 73 -1.50 -0.19 -1.38
C ILE A 73 -0.32 0.74 -1.71
N GLU A 74 0.32 0.59 -2.86
CA GLU A 74 1.42 1.47 -3.28
C GLU A 74 1.00 2.94 -3.47
N ASP A 75 -0.28 3.23 -3.75
CA ASP A 75 -0.77 4.60 -3.88
C ASP A 75 -0.75 5.36 -2.54
N PHE A 76 -0.58 4.67 -1.41
CA PHE A 76 -0.36 5.30 -0.11
C PHE A 76 1.01 5.97 -0.02
N MET A 77 2.02 5.55 -0.79
CA MET A 77 3.38 6.09 -0.64
C MET A 77 3.52 7.47 -1.29
N PRO A 78 4.39 8.36 -0.75
CA PRO A 78 4.76 9.58 -1.44
C PRO A 78 5.24 9.31 -2.86
N ILE A 79 4.55 9.90 -3.84
CA ILE A 79 4.80 9.64 -5.26
C ILE A 79 6.27 9.83 -5.66
N LYS A 80 6.95 10.82 -5.08
CA LYS A 80 8.36 11.10 -5.38
C LYS A 80 9.25 9.89 -5.10
N ILE A 81 9.01 9.15 -4.02
CA ILE A 81 9.78 7.96 -3.65
C ILE A 81 9.62 6.87 -4.71
N ILE A 82 8.39 6.62 -5.16
CA ILE A 82 8.11 5.64 -6.21
C ILE A 82 8.74 6.07 -7.53
N VAL A 83 8.59 7.35 -7.89
CA VAL A 83 9.12 7.89 -9.16
C VAL A 83 10.64 7.85 -9.20
N ASP A 84 11.32 8.15 -8.10
CA ASP A 84 12.77 8.00 -8.00
C ASP A 84 13.20 6.55 -8.20
N ALA A 85 12.49 5.61 -7.57
CA ALA A 85 12.75 4.18 -7.73
C ALA A 85 12.57 3.72 -9.19
N VAL A 86 11.48 4.13 -9.83
CA VAL A 86 11.20 3.84 -11.25
C VAL A 86 12.24 4.51 -12.14
N ASN A 87 12.62 5.75 -11.89
CA ASN A 87 13.61 6.48 -12.68
C ASN A 87 15.01 5.84 -12.63
N ILE A 88 15.39 5.20 -11.52
CA ILE A 88 16.63 4.40 -11.46
C ILE A 88 16.56 3.25 -12.48
N ILE A 89 15.44 2.52 -12.51
CA ILE A 89 15.22 1.39 -13.41
C ILE A 89 15.20 1.88 -14.87
N LEU A 90 14.48 2.96 -15.16
CA LEU A 90 14.38 3.54 -16.51
C LEU A 90 15.74 3.96 -17.03
N LYS A 91 16.57 4.65 -16.23
CA LYS A 91 17.94 5.03 -16.61
C LYS A 91 18.79 3.82 -16.97
N TYR A 92 18.75 2.78 -16.13
CA TYR A 92 19.49 1.54 -16.39
C TYR A 92 19.05 0.87 -17.70
N LYS A 93 17.75 0.89 -17.99
CA LYS A 93 17.15 0.37 -19.22
C LYS A 93 17.20 1.36 -20.40
N GLN A 94 17.87 2.51 -20.23
CA GLN A 94 18.02 3.58 -21.22
C GLN A 94 16.70 4.24 -21.67
N TYR A 95 15.64 4.21 -20.86
CA TYR A 95 14.37 4.93 -21.12
C TYR A 95 14.45 6.39 -20.66
N ASN A 96 13.67 7.26 -21.29
CA ASN A 96 13.41 8.61 -20.80
C ASN A 96 12.70 8.54 -19.44
N THR A 97 13.20 9.34 -18.50
CA THR A 97 12.69 9.38 -17.12
C THR A 97 11.42 10.21 -16.99
N ILE A 98 10.70 9.96 -15.90
CA ILE A 98 9.49 10.67 -15.49
C ILE A 98 9.88 12.00 -14.85
N THR A 99 9.19 13.07 -15.24
CA THR A 99 9.52 14.46 -14.88
C THR A 99 8.71 14.97 -13.69
N ASN A 100 9.20 16.04 -13.03
CA ASN A 100 8.46 16.69 -11.94
C ASN A 100 7.09 17.23 -12.36
N SER A 101 6.92 17.64 -13.62
CA SER A 101 5.62 18.03 -14.16
C SER A 101 4.65 16.86 -14.14
N GLN A 102 5.09 15.67 -14.57
CA GLN A 102 4.29 14.46 -14.50
C GLN A 102 4.02 14.05 -13.04
N ILE A 103 4.93 14.26 -12.10
CA ILE A 103 4.65 14.01 -10.67
C ILE A 103 3.49 14.92 -10.19
N SER A 104 3.53 16.20 -10.55
CA SER A 104 2.51 17.17 -10.15
C SER A 104 1.14 16.86 -10.77
N ASP A 105 1.16 16.38 -12.01
CA ASP A 105 -0.04 16.02 -12.77
C ASP A 105 -0.81 14.85 -12.18
N ARG A 106 -0.18 13.97 -11.40
CA ARG A 106 -0.83 12.85 -10.71
C ARG A 106 -2.08 13.26 -9.93
N LYS A 107 -2.07 14.48 -9.36
CA LYS A 107 -3.15 15.03 -8.53
C LYS A 107 -4.35 15.53 -9.35
N LYS A 108 -4.25 15.57 -10.69
CA LYS A 108 -5.36 15.99 -11.57
C LYS A 108 -6.48 14.96 -11.56
N LEU A 109 -7.72 15.44 -11.64
CA LEU A 109 -8.94 14.61 -11.65
C LEU A 109 -8.95 13.53 -12.74
N ALA A 110 -8.31 13.79 -13.89
CA ALA A 110 -8.21 12.83 -14.99
C ALA A 110 -7.50 11.51 -14.60
N PHE A 111 -6.66 11.54 -13.57
CA PHE A 111 -5.90 10.38 -13.09
C PHE A 111 -6.45 9.84 -11.77
N LYS A 112 -7.67 10.24 -11.37
CA LYS A 112 -8.22 9.86 -10.07
C LYS A 112 -8.40 8.35 -9.94
N ASN A 113 -8.90 7.69 -10.98
CA ASN A 113 -9.21 6.26 -10.98
C ASN A 113 -8.13 5.41 -11.65
N MET A 114 -6.87 5.81 -11.48
CA MET A 114 -5.71 5.14 -12.03
C MET A 114 -4.75 4.85 -10.88
N SER A 115 -4.26 3.60 -10.77
CA SER A 115 -3.23 3.26 -9.80
C SER A 115 -1.95 4.06 -10.07
N ILE A 116 -1.08 4.20 -9.07
CA ILE A 116 0.18 4.89 -9.28
C ILE A 116 1.02 4.19 -10.36
N LEU A 117 1.04 2.87 -10.41
CA LEU A 117 1.84 2.15 -11.40
C LEU A 117 1.29 2.34 -12.82
N ASP A 118 -0.02 2.24 -13.02
CA ASP A 118 -0.64 2.50 -14.33
C ASP A 118 -0.39 3.93 -14.80
N TYR A 119 -0.44 4.88 -13.87
CA TYR A 119 -0.11 6.27 -14.16
C TYR A 119 1.33 6.45 -14.64
N LEU A 120 2.28 5.80 -13.96
CA LEU A 120 3.68 5.86 -14.34
C LEU A 120 3.94 5.13 -15.66
N GLU A 121 3.28 3.99 -15.94
CA GLU A 121 3.33 3.33 -17.25
C GLU A 121 2.90 4.27 -18.37
N LYS A 122 1.79 4.99 -18.17
CA LYS A 122 1.32 6.00 -19.13
C LYS A 122 2.37 7.10 -19.34
N CYS A 123 2.92 7.63 -18.24
CA CYS A 123 3.98 8.65 -18.32
C CYS A 123 5.23 8.18 -19.06
N ILE A 124 5.57 6.89 -18.93
CA ILE A 124 6.70 6.28 -19.64
C ILE A 124 6.38 6.13 -21.12
N ALA A 125 5.19 5.61 -21.46
CA ALA A 125 4.74 5.43 -22.84
C ALA A 125 4.72 6.76 -23.60
N ASP A 126 4.13 7.81 -23.01
CA ASP A 126 4.04 9.16 -23.60
C ASP A 126 5.43 9.79 -23.87
N ARG A 127 6.51 9.29 -23.25
CA ARG A 127 7.88 9.80 -23.42
C ARG A 127 8.81 8.87 -24.18
N ASN A 128 8.34 7.67 -24.51
CA ASN A 128 9.14 6.61 -25.12
C ASN A 128 8.32 5.88 -26.17
N GLU A 129 7.62 6.64 -27.04
CA GLU A 129 6.69 6.10 -28.06
C GLU A 129 7.37 5.07 -29.00
N GLU A 130 8.66 5.26 -29.28
CA GLU A 130 9.47 4.38 -30.13
C GLU A 130 10.02 3.14 -29.42
N LYS A 131 9.70 2.95 -28.12
CA LYS A 131 10.20 1.83 -27.32
C LYS A 131 9.10 0.84 -26.98
N GLU A 132 9.53 -0.38 -26.62
CA GLU A 132 8.62 -1.37 -26.06
C GLU A 132 7.92 -0.82 -24.82
N ARG A 133 6.65 -1.21 -24.64
CA ARG A 133 5.86 -0.82 -23.48
C ARG A 133 6.54 -1.29 -22.19
N PHE A 134 6.80 -0.35 -21.30
CA PHE A 134 7.39 -0.65 -20.01
C PHE A 134 6.32 -1.01 -18.98
N ILE A 135 6.21 -2.30 -18.65
CA ILE A 135 5.17 -2.79 -17.72
C ILE A 135 5.68 -2.75 -16.27
N LEU A 136 4.96 -2.01 -15.42
CA LEU A 136 5.21 -1.84 -14.00
C LEU A 136 4.42 -2.81 -13.13
N ASN A 137 3.21 -3.19 -13.54
CA ASN A 137 2.29 -3.99 -12.72
C ASN A 137 2.58 -5.50 -12.73
N THR A 138 3.86 -5.90 -12.80
CA THR A 138 4.27 -7.31 -12.66
C THR A 138 4.91 -7.54 -11.30
N GLU A 139 4.70 -8.72 -10.70
CA GLU A 139 5.29 -9.08 -9.40
C GLU A 139 6.80 -8.83 -9.31
N SER A 140 7.55 -9.25 -10.34
CA SER A 140 8.99 -9.04 -10.41
C SER A 140 9.36 -7.57 -10.43
N ARG A 141 8.59 -6.74 -11.15
CA ARG A 141 8.84 -5.31 -11.23
C ARG A 141 8.42 -4.59 -9.95
N LYS A 142 7.30 -4.94 -9.33
CA LYS A 142 6.90 -4.40 -8.01
C LYS A 142 8.00 -4.65 -6.98
N LYS A 143 8.60 -5.84 -6.96
CA LYS A 143 9.76 -6.17 -6.11
C LYS A 143 10.99 -5.30 -6.42
N GLU A 144 11.31 -5.11 -7.70
CA GLU A 144 12.42 -4.26 -8.13
C GLU A 144 12.21 -2.79 -7.73
N ILE A 145 10.99 -2.26 -7.89
CA ILE A 145 10.60 -0.92 -7.46
C ILE A 145 10.76 -0.80 -5.94
N CYS A 146 10.25 -1.77 -5.17
CA CYS A 146 10.34 -1.76 -3.72
C CYS A 146 11.81 -1.70 -3.24
N GLN A 147 12.69 -2.52 -3.83
CA GLN A 147 14.12 -2.49 -3.50
C GLN A 147 14.77 -1.14 -3.80
N ASN A 148 14.45 -0.54 -4.95
CA ASN A 148 15.00 0.75 -5.33
C ASN A 148 14.40 1.91 -4.50
N ALA A 149 13.11 1.83 -4.14
CA ALA A 149 12.45 2.77 -3.24
C ALA A 149 13.09 2.73 -1.85
N PHE A 150 13.36 1.52 -1.34
CA PHE A 150 14.08 1.36 -0.08
C PHE A 150 15.46 2.00 -0.16
N ARG A 151 16.24 1.79 -1.23
CA ARG A 151 17.54 2.46 -1.41
C ARG A 151 17.42 3.98 -1.52
N ALA A 152 16.43 4.47 -2.25
CA ALA A 152 16.21 5.90 -2.45
C ALA A 152 15.71 6.63 -1.20
N ARG A 153 15.16 5.89 -0.21
CA ARG A 153 14.54 6.44 1.00
C ARG A 153 15.44 7.38 1.80
N GLU A 154 16.76 7.21 1.73
CA GLU A 154 17.74 8.02 2.47
C GLU A 154 17.72 9.50 2.06
N LYS A 155 17.19 9.81 0.88
CA LYS A 155 16.99 11.19 0.41
C LYS A 155 15.78 11.88 1.04
N TYR A 156 14.90 11.11 1.67
CA TYR A 156 13.61 11.56 2.15
C TYR A 156 13.62 11.66 3.67
N THR A 157 12.91 12.65 4.17
CA THR A 157 12.77 12.95 5.58
C THR A 157 11.31 12.82 6.00
N LYS A 158 11.04 12.99 7.30
CA LYS A 158 9.66 13.09 7.80
C LYS A 158 8.84 14.18 7.07
N ASN A 159 9.49 15.25 6.61
CA ASN A 159 8.81 16.36 5.91
C ASN A 159 8.27 15.97 4.53
N ASP A 160 8.68 14.81 3.99
CA ASP A 160 8.16 14.28 2.73
C ASP A 160 6.91 13.40 2.92
N LEU A 161 6.52 13.16 4.18
CA LEU A 161 5.32 12.44 4.56
C LEU A 161 4.19 13.43 4.92
N GLU A 162 2.97 13.13 4.47
CA GLU A 162 1.75 13.79 4.97
C GLU A 162 1.33 13.20 6.32
N ASP A 163 0.61 13.95 7.15
CA ASP A 163 0.28 13.57 8.54
C ASP A 163 -0.37 12.18 8.65
N TYR A 164 -1.27 11.82 7.73
CA TYR A 164 -1.90 10.50 7.78
C TYR A 164 -0.94 9.34 7.55
N HIS A 165 0.22 9.55 6.91
CA HIS A 165 1.24 8.50 6.85
C HIS A 165 1.83 8.27 8.22
N VAL A 166 2.14 9.36 8.93
CA VAL A 166 2.70 9.31 10.27
C VAL A 166 1.69 8.70 11.23
N ASP A 167 0.42 9.12 11.14
CA ASP A 167 -0.67 8.57 11.94
C ASP A 167 -0.83 7.06 11.71
N PHE A 168 -0.88 6.62 10.45
CA PHE A 168 -0.98 5.20 10.12
C PHE A 168 0.22 4.39 10.66
N MET A 169 1.44 4.92 10.53
CA MET A 169 2.63 4.26 11.07
C MET A 169 2.61 4.20 12.60
N ASN A 170 2.15 5.25 13.28
CA ASN A 170 1.97 5.26 14.73
C ASN A 170 0.90 4.25 15.15
N GLU A 171 -0.23 4.17 14.43
CA GLU A 171 -1.26 3.17 14.68
C GLU A 171 -0.72 1.74 14.54
N LEU A 172 0.13 1.48 13.53
CA LEU A 172 0.81 0.19 13.39
C LEU A 172 1.72 -0.09 14.58
N ILE A 173 2.54 0.88 14.99
CA ILE A 173 3.45 0.75 16.16
C ILE A 173 2.65 0.49 17.43
N ASP A 174 1.58 1.22 17.69
CA ASP A 174 0.72 1.03 18.85
C ASP A 174 0.05 -0.34 18.82
N SER A 175 -0.36 -0.80 17.64
CA SER A 175 -0.89 -2.15 17.44
C SER A 175 0.14 -3.22 17.76
N PHE A 176 1.40 -3.04 17.36
CA PHE A 176 2.51 -3.93 17.72
C PHE A 176 2.84 -3.87 19.22
N ASN A 177 2.90 -2.69 19.82
CA ASN A 177 3.20 -2.51 21.24
C ASN A 177 2.13 -3.14 22.15
N LYS A 178 0.86 -3.12 21.72
CA LYS A 178 -0.23 -3.87 22.38
C LYS A 178 0.01 -5.38 22.41
N VAL A 179 0.83 -5.93 21.53
CA VAL A 179 1.24 -7.34 21.53
C VAL A 179 2.39 -7.59 22.51
N ASP A 180 3.35 -6.66 22.61
CA ASP A 180 4.52 -6.81 23.49
C ASP A 180 4.25 -6.45 24.96
N LEU A 181 3.26 -5.59 25.27
CA LEU A 181 2.82 -5.34 26.65
C LEU A 181 2.22 -6.60 27.30
N ILE A 182 1.70 -7.56 26.51
CA ILE A 182 1.20 -8.85 27.03
C ILE A 182 2.35 -9.76 27.47
N LYS A 183 3.59 -9.51 27.03
CA LYS A 183 4.76 -10.33 27.43
C LYS A 183 5.41 -9.89 28.75
N LYS A 184 5.05 -8.73 29.31
CA LYS A 184 5.72 -8.18 30.51
C LYS A 184 5.06 -8.56 31.84
N ASP A 185 3.91 -9.24 31.82
CA ASP A 185 3.15 -9.60 33.02
C ASP A 185 3.26 -11.10 33.40
N ASN A 186 4.39 -11.76 33.09
CA ASN A 186 4.70 -13.12 33.56
C ASN A 186 5.97 -13.15 34.41
#